data_AF-A0A523GBT0-F1
#
_entry.id   AF-A0A523GBT0-F1
#
_cell.length_a   1.000
_cell.length_b   1.000
_cell.length_c   1.000
_cell.angle_alpha   90.00
_cell.angle_beta   90.00
_cell.angle_gamma   90.00
#
_symmetry.space_group_name_H-M   'P 1'
#
loop_
_entity.id
_entity.type
_entity.pdbx_description
1 polymer ?
#
loop_
_entity_poly.entity_id
_entity_poly.type
_entity_poly.pdbx_seq_one_letter_code
_entity_poly.pdbx_strand_id
1 'polypeptide(L)'
;MLNKTLLLFLTLGYFFSSEAQFIEKIEPYHIRTIQFRGGAQQSKLPIIRLGESLELSFDDIIGDEADYYYRITHHDFDWTPSDLSKGEYLDGFDDIRIVNYENSLNSLQLYSHYTLRIPNVDTRGVLKSGNYLLSIYNYDGDLVFTRKFMVMLNEVKVAVDIKRSRTFKYINSKQSVYFTIDSPGELLINPKENVKTLVLQNNNLKSAITDLKPQYTIGSKLIYRYDLESSFWGGNEFLNFDSSKLLGGNISIRRVELTDIYEHFLYTRGSRANAIYTYYPDINGDFVVRSARFKNHNIQAEYVRIHFNFQYFEDIGDKEIHIYGSFNNWCIDESTYLSYDEISDSYRTSRLFKQGFYNYRFVLVDRDGSVDEGTIGGDYWETENNYTVVVYYRGPGERYDRIIGYGKSNSSIITN
;
A
#
# COMPACT_ATOMS: atom_id res chain seq x y z
N MET A 1 -62.75 39.28 18.23
CA MET A 1 -62.19 37.94 18.51
C MET A 1 -61.37 37.51 17.30
N LEU A 2 -60.21 36.91 17.56
CA LEU A 2 -59.19 36.34 16.65
C LEU A 2 -58.28 37.31 15.88
N ASN A 3 -57.17 37.71 16.55
CA ASN A 3 -55.93 38.08 15.89
C ASN A 3 -55.26 36.81 15.32
N LYS A 4 -54.91 36.84 14.03
CA LYS A 4 -54.09 35.82 13.36
C LYS A 4 -52.62 36.09 13.67
N THR A 5 -52.02 35.24 14.50
CA THR A 5 -50.57 35.22 14.73
C THR A 5 -49.91 34.40 13.63
N LEU A 6 -49.12 35.05 12.78
CA LEU A 6 -48.31 34.41 11.75
C LEU A 6 -47.01 33.93 12.40
N LEU A 7 -46.84 32.62 12.56
CA LEU A 7 -45.61 32.00 13.06
C LEU A 7 -44.62 31.89 11.89
N LEU A 8 -43.55 32.68 11.93
CA LEU A 8 -42.44 32.59 10.97
C LEU A 8 -41.50 31.47 11.44
N PHE A 9 -41.53 30.32 10.77
CA PHE A 9 -40.56 29.23 10.98
C PHE A 9 -39.23 29.63 10.34
N LEU A 10 -38.24 30.00 11.15
CA LEU A 10 -36.85 30.14 10.74
C LEU A 10 -36.28 28.71 10.56
N THR A 11 -36.22 28.22 9.32
CA THR A 11 -35.44 27.02 9.01
C THR A 11 -33.96 27.40 9.00
N LEU A 12 -33.28 27.12 10.11
CA LEU A 12 -31.83 27.11 10.20
C LEU A 12 -31.31 26.04 9.22
N GLY A 13 -30.82 26.48 8.06
CA GLY A 13 -30.08 25.63 7.14
C GLY A 13 -28.78 25.22 7.82
N TYR A 14 -28.72 23.99 8.32
CA TYR A 14 -27.46 23.32 8.59
C TYR A 14 -26.74 23.15 7.26
N PHE A 15 -25.81 24.04 6.96
CA PHE A 15 -24.76 23.77 5.99
C PHE A 15 -23.92 22.65 6.58
N PHE A 16 -24.21 21.40 6.17
CA PHE A 16 -23.22 20.35 6.23
C PHE A 16 -22.11 20.76 5.27
N SER A 17 -21.06 21.36 5.83
CA SER A 17 -19.76 21.36 5.19
C SER A 17 -19.38 19.90 5.00
N SER A 18 -19.49 19.39 3.78
CA SER A 18 -18.78 18.18 3.41
C SER A 18 -17.31 18.54 3.51
N GLU A 19 -16.68 18.25 4.65
CA GLU A 19 -15.24 18.12 4.67
C GLU A 19 -14.93 17.03 3.66
N ALA A 20 -14.39 17.43 2.51
CA ALA A 20 -13.75 16.52 1.60
C ALA A 20 -12.57 15.95 2.39
N GLN A 21 -12.81 14.85 3.09
CA GLN A 21 -11.74 13.96 3.51
C GLN A 21 -10.92 13.74 2.24
N PHE A 22 -9.65 14.15 2.25
CA PHE A 22 -8.74 13.89 1.14
C PHE A 22 -8.55 12.37 1.07
N ILE A 23 -9.48 11.72 0.39
CA ILE A 23 -9.54 10.28 0.22
C ILE A 23 -8.48 9.90 -0.80
N GLU A 24 -7.78 8.82 -0.48
CA GLU A 24 -6.86 8.17 -1.39
C GLU A 24 -7.60 7.83 -2.70
N LYS A 25 -7.24 8.51 -3.80
CA LYS A 25 -7.85 8.28 -5.10
C LYS A 25 -7.15 7.11 -5.81
N ILE A 26 -7.93 6.07 -6.10
CA ILE A 26 -7.53 4.94 -6.93
C ILE A 26 -7.32 5.45 -8.37
N GLU A 27 -6.25 4.97 -9.00
CA GLU A 27 -5.93 5.31 -10.37
C GLU A 27 -6.97 4.82 -11.38
N PRO A 28 -7.20 5.56 -12.48
CA PRO A 28 -8.06 5.11 -13.56
C PRO A 28 -7.41 3.96 -14.33
N TYR A 29 -8.21 3.22 -15.10
CA TYR A 29 -7.79 1.98 -15.78
C TYR A 29 -6.59 2.14 -16.75
N HIS A 30 -6.36 3.35 -17.27
CA HIS A 30 -5.27 3.66 -18.20
C HIS A 30 -3.95 3.99 -17.49
N ILE A 31 -3.98 4.32 -16.20
CA ILE A 31 -2.77 4.48 -15.41
C ILE A 31 -2.41 3.14 -14.79
N ARG A 32 -1.21 2.65 -15.09
CA ARG A 32 -0.75 1.33 -14.65
C ARG A 32 0.68 1.40 -14.11
N THR A 33 1.04 0.33 -13.38
CA THR A 33 2.42 0.09 -12.93
C THR A 33 2.99 1.29 -12.16
N ILE A 34 2.17 1.86 -11.27
CA ILE A 34 2.63 2.94 -10.40
C ILE A 34 3.68 2.36 -9.46
N GLN A 35 4.92 2.81 -9.59
CA GLN A 35 6.02 2.46 -8.71
C GLN A 35 6.43 3.67 -7.89
N PHE A 36 6.40 3.54 -6.56
CA PHE A 36 6.77 4.61 -5.65
C PHE A 36 7.91 4.14 -4.74
N ARG A 37 9.05 4.82 -4.82
CA ARG A 37 10.32 4.34 -4.24
C ARG A 37 11.02 5.44 -3.47
N GLY A 38 11.58 5.07 -2.33
CA GLY A 38 12.41 5.94 -1.49
C GLY A 38 13.76 5.28 -1.23
N GLY A 39 14.80 5.67 -1.98
CA GLY A 39 16.19 5.15 -1.88
C GLY A 39 16.42 3.66 -2.21
N ALA A 40 15.46 2.77 -1.92
CA ALA A 40 15.50 1.34 -2.19
C ALA A 40 14.97 1.00 -3.60
N GLN A 41 15.38 -0.15 -4.16
CA GLN A 41 14.94 -0.59 -5.48
C GLN A 41 13.49 -1.11 -5.54
N GLN A 42 12.90 -1.44 -4.39
CA GLN A 42 11.57 -2.03 -4.29
C GLN A 42 10.47 -0.96 -4.24
N SER A 43 9.36 -1.22 -4.93
CA SER A 43 8.22 -0.31 -5.03
C SER A 43 7.23 -0.50 -3.89
N LYS A 44 7.68 -0.22 -2.67
CA LYS A 44 6.90 -0.33 -1.44
C LYS A 44 6.51 1.06 -0.94
N LEU A 45 5.51 1.14 -0.06
CA LEU A 45 5.17 2.35 0.68
C LEU A 45 6.45 3.08 1.15
N PRO A 46 6.78 4.26 0.60
CA PRO A 46 8.05 4.90 0.91
C PRO A 46 8.01 5.47 2.33
N ILE A 47 8.94 5.01 3.17
CA ILE A 47 9.28 5.61 4.46
C ILE A 47 10.73 6.04 4.33
N ILE A 48 10.94 7.33 4.09
CA ILE A 48 12.27 7.91 3.79
C ILE A 48 12.75 8.79 4.93
N ARG A 49 14.06 8.92 5.09
CA ARG A 49 14.62 9.93 6.00
C ARG A 49 14.44 11.32 5.41
N LEU A 50 14.28 12.31 6.27
CA LEU A 50 14.27 13.71 5.85
C LEU A 50 15.53 14.03 5.05
N GLY A 51 15.34 14.55 3.83
CA GLY A 51 16.42 14.86 2.88
C GLY A 51 16.78 13.74 1.89
N GLU A 52 16.22 12.53 2.04
CA GLU A 52 16.37 11.47 1.02
C GLU A 52 15.49 11.72 -0.21
N SER A 53 15.90 11.13 -1.33
CA SER A 53 15.18 11.24 -2.60
C SER A 53 14.01 10.26 -2.71
N LEU A 54 12.98 10.71 -3.39
CA LEU A 54 11.77 9.99 -3.72
C LEU A 54 11.60 9.92 -5.24
N GLU A 55 11.20 8.76 -5.77
CA GLU A 55 10.90 8.56 -7.19
C GLU A 55 9.51 7.93 -7.32
N LEU A 56 8.62 8.61 -8.04
CA LEU A 56 7.36 8.06 -8.52
C LEU A 56 7.50 7.81 -10.03
N SER A 57 7.14 6.62 -10.49
CA SER A 57 6.97 6.36 -11.91
C SER A 57 5.64 5.66 -12.17
N PHE A 58 5.07 5.86 -13.35
CA PHE A 58 3.83 5.21 -13.77
C PHE A 58 3.74 5.21 -15.28
N ASP A 59 2.91 4.34 -15.83
CA ASP A 59 2.65 4.29 -17.27
C ASP A 59 1.22 4.75 -17.55
N ASP A 60 1.05 5.56 -18.58
CA ASP A 60 -0.24 5.77 -19.23
C ASP A 60 -0.32 4.89 -20.48
N ILE A 61 -1.21 3.89 -20.46
CA ILE A 61 -1.36 2.92 -21.55
C ILE A 61 -2.24 3.43 -22.71
N ILE A 62 -2.71 4.69 -22.67
CA ILE A 62 -3.25 5.36 -23.87
C ILE A 62 -2.10 5.68 -24.83
N GLY A 63 -0.96 6.15 -24.30
CA GLY A 63 0.24 6.46 -25.07
C GLY A 63 0.17 7.74 -25.89
N ASP A 64 -0.58 8.75 -25.42
CA ASP A 64 -0.83 10.03 -26.08
C ASP A 64 -0.03 11.22 -25.51
N GLU A 65 1.02 10.96 -24.71
CA GLU A 65 1.89 11.99 -24.10
C GLU A 65 1.13 13.08 -23.30
N ALA A 66 0.05 12.69 -22.62
CA ALA A 66 -0.76 13.59 -21.81
C ALA A 66 0.03 14.39 -20.74
N ASP A 67 -0.45 15.60 -20.45
CA ASP A 67 0.14 16.46 -19.43
C ASP A 67 -0.36 16.06 -18.04
N TYR A 68 0.56 15.60 -17.17
CA TYR A 68 0.31 15.35 -15.76
C TYR A 68 1.03 16.35 -14.85
N TYR A 69 0.37 16.75 -13.77
CA TYR A 69 0.86 17.69 -12.76
C TYR A 69 0.89 17.00 -11.40
N TYR A 70 1.78 17.42 -10.49
CA TYR A 70 1.83 16.85 -9.14
C TYR A 70 1.68 17.89 -8.05
N ARG A 71 0.99 17.53 -6.96
CA ARG A 71 0.90 18.32 -5.72
C ARG A 71 1.29 17.49 -4.51
N ILE A 72 1.87 18.14 -3.51
CA ILE A 72 2.33 17.50 -2.27
C ILE A 72 1.66 18.21 -1.10
N THR A 73 0.98 17.44 -0.26
CA THR A 73 0.37 17.94 0.97
C THR A 73 0.93 17.21 2.18
N HIS A 74 1.08 17.93 3.29
CA HIS A 74 1.50 17.37 4.58
C HIS A 74 0.28 17.04 5.44
N HIS A 75 0.34 15.91 6.13
CA HIS A 75 -0.76 15.34 6.90
C HIS A 75 -0.31 14.90 8.30
N ASP A 76 -1.28 14.86 9.21
CA ASP A 76 -1.12 14.34 10.55
C ASP A 76 -1.27 12.81 10.60
N PHE A 77 -1.15 12.22 11.80
CA PHE A 77 -1.15 10.77 12.00
C PHE A 77 -2.36 10.06 11.38
N ASP A 78 -3.53 10.67 11.47
CA ASP A 78 -4.80 10.16 10.95
C ASP A 78 -5.03 10.48 9.47
N TRP A 79 -4.02 11.01 8.78
CA TRP A 79 -4.06 11.47 7.40
C TRP A 79 -4.96 12.70 7.15
N THR A 80 -5.36 13.44 8.18
CA THR A 80 -5.94 14.77 7.99
C THR A 80 -4.87 15.77 7.55
N PRO A 81 -5.17 16.74 6.67
CA PRO A 81 -4.20 17.79 6.32
C PRO A 81 -3.76 18.53 7.59
N SER A 82 -2.45 18.71 7.75
CA SER A 82 -1.91 19.42 8.93
C SER A 82 -2.14 20.93 8.81
N ASP A 83 -2.03 21.63 9.95
CA ASP A 83 -2.08 23.10 10.02
C ASP A 83 -0.87 23.83 9.42
N LEU A 84 0.09 23.11 8.81
CA LEU A 84 1.27 23.70 8.19
C LEU A 84 0.93 24.35 6.85
N SER A 85 1.40 25.57 6.67
CA SER A 85 1.42 26.21 5.35
C SER A 85 2.47 25.56 4.44
N LYS A 86 2.28 25.61 3.12
CA LYS A 86 3.12 24.89 2.15
C LYS A 86 4.61 25.21 2.29
N GLY A 87 4.96 26.49 2.49
CA GLY A 87 6.35 26.91 2.70
C GLY A 87 7.00 26.44 4.01
N GLU A 88 6.22 25.92 4.97
CA GLU A 88 6.76 25.34 6.20
C GLU A 88 7.29 23.90 6.00
N TYR A 89 6.73 23.16 5.04
CA TYR A 89 7.08 21.75 4.81
C TYR A 89 7.70 21.45 3.45
N LEU A 90 7.59 22.36 2.47
CA LEU A 90 8.11 22.17 1.11
C LEU A 90 9.07 23.29 0.73
N ASP A 91 10.27 22.95 0.27
CA ASP A 91 11.17 23.88 -0.39
C ASP A 91 10.89 23.89 -1.89
N GLY A 92 10.48 25.05 -2.40
CA GLY A 92 10.12 25.25 -3.80
C GLY A 92 8.62 25.20 -4.05
N PHE A 93 8.25 24.73 -5.23
CA PHE A 93 6.86 24.73 -5.70
C PHE A 93 6.42 23.31 -6.03
N ASP A 94 5.11 23.10 -5.99
CA ASP A 94 4.42 21.96 -6.60
C ASP A 94 3.41 22.52 -7.62
N ASP A 95 2.44 21.71 -8.04
CA ASP A 95 1.52 22.03 -9.13
C ASP A 95 2.23 22.27 -10.47
N ILE A 96 3.25 21.45 -10.71
CA ILE A 96 4.14 21.54 -11.86
C ILE A 96 3.98 20.31 -12.73
N ARG A 97 4.09 20.51 -14.04
CA ARG A 97 4.03 19.45 -15.04
C ARG A 97 5.19 18.47 -14.86
N ILE A 98 4.91 17.18 -14.94
CA ILE A 98 5.92 16.13 -15.05
C ILE A 98 6.46 16.14 -16.48
N VAL A 99 7.66 16.70 -16.65
CA VAL A 99 8.30 16.83 -17.97
C VAL A 99 9.13 15.63 -18.39
N ASN A 100 9.50 14.76 -17.44
CA ASN A 100 10.30 13.58 -17.74
C ASN A 100 9.39 12.38 -18.03
N TYR A 101 9.16 12.13 -19.31
CA TYR A 101 8.45 10.97 -19.79
C TYR A 101 9.08 10.42 -21.08
N GLU A 102 8.90 9.13 -21.30
CA GLU A 102 9.43 8.42 -22.47
C GLU A 102 8.36 7.46 -23.02
N ASN A 103 8.20 7.40 -24.34
CA ASN A 103 7.28 6.45 -24.95
C ASN A 103 7.85 5.02 -24.96
N SER A 104 6.95 4.06 -24.91
CA SER A 104 7.24 2.66 -25.07
C SER A 104 7.95 2.38 -26.40
N LEU A 105 8.95 1.51 -26.37
CA LEU A 105 9.80 1.19 -27.51
C LEU A 105 9.66 -0.29 -27.87
N ASN A 106 9.17 -0.55 -29.10
CA ASN A 106 8.95 -1.89 -29.65
C ASN A 106 8.01 -2.75 -28.79
N SER A 107 6.96 -2.14 -28.23
CA SER A 107 5.90 -2.86 -27.51
C SER A 107 4.64 -3.00 -28.36
N LEU A 108 3.87 -4.07 -28.12
CA LEU A 108 2.53 -4.27 -28.68
C LEU A 108 1.50 -3.36 -28.01
N GLN A 109 1.57 -3.26 -26.67
CA GLN A 109 0.82 -2.25 -25.93
C GLN A 109 1.66 -0.97 -25.90
N LEU A 110 1.18 0.08 -26.57
CA LEU A 110 1.79 1.40 -26.46
C LEU A 110 1.51 2.00 -25.07
N TYR A 111 2.48 2.73 -24.55
CA TYR A 111 2.33 3.50 -23.32
C TYR A 111 3.34 4.65 -23.26
N SER A 112 3.03 5.67 -22.47
CA SER A 112 3.97 6.74 -22.09
C SER A 112 4.38 6.54 -20.63
N HIS A 113 5.69 6.39 -20.38
CA HIS A 113 6.26 6.17 -19.06
C HIS A 113 6.67 7.49 -18.42
N TYR A 114 6.03 7.88 -17.32
CA TYR A 114 6.32 9.10 -16.57
C TYR A 114 7.23 8.82 -15.38
N THR A 115 8.15 9.73 -15.10
CA THR A 115 9.02 9.66 -13.91
C THR A 115 9.11 11.03 -13.23
N LEU A 116 8.70 11.08 -11.97
CA LEU A 116 8.87 12.21 -11.07
C LEU A 116 9.93 11.87 -10.02
N ARG A 117 10.95 12.72 -9.89
CA ARG A 117 11.94 12.66 -8.81
C ARG A 117 11.84 13.89 -7.93
N ILE A 118 11.92 13.69 -6.63
CA ILE A 118 11.99 14.75 -5.62
C ILE A 118 13.23 14.45 -4.75
N PRO A 119 14.18 15.37 -4.59
CA PRO A 119 14.15 16.74 -5.09
C PRO A 119 14.38 16.86 -6.60
N ASN A 120 13.88 17.95 -7.19
CA ASN A 120 14.13 18.40 -8.55
C ASN A 120 14.34 19.93 -8.58
N VAL A 121 14.39 20.53 -9.78
CA VAL A 121 14.65 21.97 -9.96
C VAL A 121 13.58 22.86 -9.32
N ASP A 122 12.32 22.42 -9.32
CA ASP A 122 11.19 23.20 -8.84
C ASP A 122 10.77 22.81 -7.41
N THR A 123 10.68 21.51 -7.12
CA THR A 123 10.47 20.96 -5.78
C THR A 123 11.81 20.50 -5.21
N ARG A 124 12.50 21.40 -4.52
CA ARG A 124 13.89 21.20 -4.06
C ARG A 124 14.02 20.34 -2.81
N GLY A 125 12.92 20.08 -2.10
CA GLY A 125 12.94 19.12 -1.01
C GLY A 125 11.77 19.23 -0.06
N VAL A 126 11.67 18.23 0.81
CA VAL A 126 10.77 18.21 1.96
C VAL A 126 11.53 18.71 3.19
N LEU A 127 10.90 19.58 3.98
CA LEU A 127 11.52 20.28 5.12
C LEU A 127 11.10 19.74 6.49
N LYS A 128 10.03 18.94 6.56
CA LYS A 128 9.47 18.41 7.81
C LYS A 128 9.26 16.91 7.72
N SER A 129 9.42 16.19 8.84
CA SER A 129 8.92 14.82 8.94
C SER A 129 7.40 14.81 9.06
N GLY A 130 6.79 13.65 8.86
CA GLY A 130 5.35 13.46 8.93
C GLY A 130 4.82 12.66 7.75
N ASN A 131 3.50 12.66 7.61
CA ASN A 131 2.80 12.00 6.52
C ASN A 131 2.68 12.95 5.33
N TYR A 132 2.82 12.42 4.12
CA TYR A 132 2.66 13.18 2.90
C TYR A 132 1.80 12.43 1.89
N LEU A 133 0.97 13.20 1.18
CA LEU A 133 0.17 12.71 0.07
C LEU A 133 0.68 13.36 -1.22
N LEU A 134 1.13 12.53 -2.16
CA LEU A 134 1.48 12.93 -3.52
C LEU A 134 0.27 12.72 -4.41
N SER A 135 -0.25 13.80 -4.99
CA SER A 135 -1.45 13.81 -5.82
C SER A 135 -1.08 14.12 -7.26
N ILE A 136 -1.53 13.30 -8.21
CA ILE A 136 -1.31 13.51 -9.64
C ILE A 136 -2.61 14.02 -10.28
N TYR A 137 -2.51 15.08 -11.08
CA TYR A 137 -3.61 15.73 -11.78
C TYR A 137 -3.39 15.68 -13.28
N ASN A 138 -4.47 15.69 -14.07
CA ASN A 138 -4.40 15.85 -15.52
C ASN A 138 -4.37 17.33 -15.92
N TYR A 139 -4.30 17.61 -17.22
CA TYR A 139 -4.32 18.96 -17.78
C TYR A 139 -5.55 19.79 -17.39
N ASP A 140 -6.72 19.14 -17.27
CA ASP A 140 -7.97 19.81 -16.90
C ASP A 140 -8.04 20.17 -15.40
N GLY A 141 -7.06 19.74 -14.61
CA GLY A 141 -7.00 19.95 -13.17
C GLY A 141 -7.76 18.90 -12.35
N ASP A 142 -8.22 17.82 -12.97
CA ASP A 142 -8.85 16.70 -12.29
C ASP A 142 -7.80 15.81 -11.61
N LEU A 143 -8.07 15.43 -10.36
CA LEU A 143 -7.23 14.48 -9.64
C LEU A 143 -7.28 13.13 -10.37
N VAL A 144 -6.14 12.54 -10.70
CA VAL A 144 -6.04 11.25 -11.39
C VAL A 144 -5.87 10.14 -10.37
N PHE A 145 -4.84 10.23 -9.52
CA PHE A 145 -4.59 9.30 -8.42
C PHE A 145 -3.76 9.95 -7.32
N THR A 146 -3.70 9.28 -6.17
CA THR A 146 -2.84 9.70 -5.06
C THR A 146 -1.95 8.56 -4.57
N ARG A 147 -0.79 8.89 -4.00
CA ARG A 147 0.07 7.95 -3.28
C ARG A 147 0.59 8.55 -1.98
N LYS A 148 0.53 7.75 -0.93
CA LYS A 148 1.02 8.08 0.41
C LYS A 148 2.53 7.81 0.51
N PHE A 149 3.25 8.68 1.18
CA PHE A 149 4.61 8.42 1.66
C PHE A 149 4.83 9.06 3.03
N MET A 150 5.87 8.63 3.70
CA MET A 150 6.22 9.08 5.04
C MET A 150 7.65 9.58 5.06
N VAL A 151 7.87 10.68 5.76
CA VAL A 151 9.21 11.26 5.95
C VAL A 151 9.53 11.24 7.43
N MET A 152 10.67 10.66 7.81
CA MET A 152 11.03 10.42 9.20
C MET A 152 12.30 11.16 9.62
N LEU A 153 12.34 11.51 10.90
CA LEU A 153 13.57 11.81 11.64
C LEU A 153 14.07 10.53 12.30
N ASN A 154 15.33 10.52 12.72
CA ASN A 154 15.96 9.39 13.40
C ASN A 154 16.37 9.78 14.81
N GLU A 155 15.41 10.32 15.56
CA GLU A 155 15.59 10.87 16.92
C GLU A 155 15.48 9.78 17.98
N VAL A 156 14.67 8.74 17.72
CA VAL A 156 14.48 7.61 18.63
C VAL A 156 14.85 6.28 17.99
N LYS A 157 15.26 5.32 18.84
CA LYS A 157 15.52 3.95 18.41
C LYS A 157 14.30 3.08 18.65
N VAL A 158 13.84 2.37 17.62
CA VAL A 158 12.72 1.44 17.71
C VAL A 158 13.24 0.02 17.51
N ALA A 159 13.25 -0.76 18.59
CA ALA A 159 13.56 -2.19 18.53
C ALA A 159 12.26 -2.98 18.34
N VAL A 160 12.23 -3.89 17.37
CA VAL A 160 11.04 -4.67 17.01
C VAL A 160 11.38 -6.16 17.06
N ASP A 161 10.58 -6.91 17.82
CA ASP A 161 10.72 -8.34 18.04
C ASP A 161 9.41 -9.04 17.66
N ILE A 162 9.48 -10.07 16.82
CA ILE A 162 8.30 -10.85 16.43
C ILE A 162 8.19 -12.07 17.32
N LYS A 163 6.99 -12.27 17.87
CA LYS A 163 6.66 -13.33 18.81
C LYS A 163 5.53 -14.18 18.32
N ARG A 164 5.55 -15.48 18.65
CA ARG A 164 4.36 -16.31 18.52
C ARG A 164 3.30 -15.84 19.50
N SER A 165 2.03 -15.92 19.09
CA SER A 165 0.91 -15.64 19.98
C SER A 165 0.96 -16.55 21.22
N ARG A 166 0.83 -15.95 22.41
CA ARG A 166 0.70 -16.68 23.68
C ARG A 166 -0.71 -17.22 23.92
N THR A 167 -1.69 -16.71 23.18
CA THR A 167 -3.06 -17.21 23.26
C THR A 167 -3.14 -18.54 22.52
N PHE A 168 -3.42 -19.63 23.26
CA PHE A 168 -3.43 -21.00 22.73
C PHE A 168 -4.29 -21.16 21.47
N LYS A 169 -5.45 -20.47 21.42
CA LYS A 169 -6.34 -20.46 20.24
C LYS A 169 -5.65 -19.94 18.96
N TYR A 170 -4.68 -19.05 19.08
CA TYR A 170 -4.05 -18.33 17.96
C TYR A 170 -2.56 -18.66 17.79
N ILE A 171 -2.02 -19.58 18.58
CA ILE A 171 -0.58 -19.89 18.63
C ILE A 171 0.00 -20.38 17.30
N ASN A 172 -0.85 -20.95 16.44
CA ASN A 172 -0.46 -21.47 15.14
C ASN A 172 -0.83 -20.55 13.97
N SER A 173 -1.54 -19.45 14.22
CA SER A 173 -2.11 -18.60 13.16
C SER A 173 -1.77 -17.12 13.29
N LYS A 174 -1.27 -16.65 14.44
CA LYS A 174 -0.95 -15.25 14.64
C LYS A 174 0.52 -15.01 14.99
N GLN A 175 0.99 -13.83 14.56
CA GLN A 175 2.30 -13.27 14.86
C GLN A 175 2.09 -11.97 15.65
N SER A 176 2.66 -11.89 16.85
CA SER A 176 2.57 -10.72 17.73
C SER A 176 3.81 -9.84 17.56
N VAL A 177 3.60 -8.54 17.37
CA VAL A 177 4.70 -7.57 17.18
C VAL A 177 4.98 -6.88 18.50
N TYR A 178 6.12 -7.21 19.12
CA TYR A 178 6.60 -6.50 20.30
C TYR A 178 7.58 -5.43 19.87
N PHE A 179 7.56 -4.29 20.56
CA PHE A 179 8.51 -3.25 20.28
C PHE A 179 8.81 -2.38 21.50
N THR A 180 9.98 -1.75 21.45
CA THR A 180 10.43 -0.78 22.44
C THR A 180 10.91 0.47 21.73
N ILE A 181 10.42 1.62 22.17
CA ILE A 181 10.85 2.93 21.71
C ILE A 181 11.79 3.50 22.77
N ASP A 182 13.04 3.74 22.41
CA ASP A 182 14.05 4.32 23.29
C ASP A 182 14.40 5.74 22.83
N SER A 183 14.12 6.72 23.69
CA SER A 183 14.33 8.14 23.43
C SER A 183 15.30 8.76 24.46
N PRO A 184 16.61 8.42 24.41
CA PRO A 184 17.56 8.95 25.38
C PRO A 184 17.89 10.43 25.14
N GLY A 185 17.70 10.93 23.91
CA GLY A 185 18.05 12.31 23.50
C GLY A 185 16.89 13.31 23.57
N GLU A 186 15.64 12.85 23.71
CA GLU A 186 14.45 13.70 23.75
C GLU A 186 13.48 13.20 24.83
N LEU A 187 13.00 14.12 25.68
CA LEU A 187 11.98 13.80 26.68
C LEU A 187 10.60 13.78 26.02
N LEU A 188 10.03 12.58 25.87
CA LEU A 188 8.67 12.40 25.35
C LEU A 188 7.65 12.72 26.46
N ILE A 189 7.16 13.96 26.51
CA ILE A 189 6.16 14.42 27.48
C ILE A 189 4.82 13.69 27.24
N ASN A 190 4.17 13.21 28.31
CA ASN A 190 2.90 12.47 28.29
C ASN A 190 2.83 11.41 27.17
N PRO A 191 3.70 10.38 27.18
CA PRO A 191 3.86 9.49 26.04
C PRO A 191 2.61 8.66 25.73
N LYS A 192 1.66 8.50 26.67
CA LYS A 192 0.37 7.84 26.39
C LYS A 192 -0.55 8.69 25.50
N GLU A 193 -0.39 10.01 25.52
CA GLU A 193 -1.21 10.95 24.75
C GLU A 193 -0.48 11.38 23.48
N ASN A 194 0.81 11.70 23.61
CA ASN A 194 1.58 12.40 22.59
C ASN A 194 2.38 11.48 21.67
N VAL A 195 2.60 10.22 22.05
CA VAL A 195 3.25 9.24 21.17
C VAL A 195 2.18 8.38 20.53
N LYS A 196 2.12 8.39 19.20
CA LYS A 196 1.25 7.51 18.41
C LYS A 196 2.11 6.52 17.65
N THR A 197 1.58 5.33 17.40
CA THR A 197 2.32 4.25 16.77
C THR A 197 1.55 3.71 15.57
N LEU A 198 2.27 3.32 14.53
CA LEU A 198 1.74 2.67 13.34
C LEU A 198 2.54 1.39 13.12
N VAL A 199 1.86 0.24 13.15
CA VAL A 199 2.47 -1.07 12.92
C VAL A 199 1.94 -1.63 11.62
N LEU A 200 2.86 -1.97 10.70
CA LEU A 200 2.56 -2.44 9.35
C LEU A 200 3.05 -3.87 9.17
N GLN A 201 2.22 -4.70 8.55
CA GLN A 201 2.63 -5.99 7.97
C GLN A 201 2.82 -5.79 6.46
N ASN A 202 3.98 -6.19 5.94
CA ASN A 202 4.34 -6.16 4.52
C ASN A 202 4.18 -4.79 3.84
N ASN A 203 4.31 -3.70 4.61
CA ASN A 203 4.11 -2.31 4.17
C ASN A 203 2.69 -2.02 3.64
N ASN A 204 1.70 -2.78 4.09
CA ASN A 204 0.30 -2.53 3.78
C ASN A 204 -0.31 -1.57 4.82
N LEU A 205 -0.69 -0.36 4.39
CA LEU A 205 -1.36 0.62 5.26
C LEU A 205 -2.81 0.25 5.59
N LYS A 206 -3.47 -0.55 4.74
CA LYS A 206 -4.91 -0.85 4.88
C LYS A 206 -5.21 -1.79 6.03
N SER A 207 -4.25 -2.62 6.41
CA SER A 207 -4.34 -3.54 7.55
C SER A 207 -3.52 -3.08 8.76
N ALA A 208 -3.12 -1.80 8.79
CA ALA A 208 -2.26 -1.28 9.84
C ALA A 208 -2.92 -1.29 11.22
N ILE A 209 -2.13 -1.57 12.25
CA ILE A 209 -2.54 -1.40 13.65
C ILE A 209 -2.01 -0.04 14.12
N THR A 210 -2.91 0.81 14.62
CA THR A 210 -2.61 2.21 14.95
C THR A 210 -2.86 2.55 16.42
N ASP A 211 -2.14 3.55 16.91
CA ASP A 211 -2.34 4.22 18.20
C ASP A 211 -2.30 3.29 19.43
N LEU A 212 -1.42 2.28 19.39
CA LEU A 212 -1.13 1.48 20.58
C LEU A 212 -0.49 2.36 21.65
N LYS A 213 -0.85 2.10 22.91
CA LYS A 213 -0.33 2.84 24.07
C LYS A 213 0.80 2.07 24.75
N PRO A 214 1.80 2.73 25.34
CA PRO A 214 2.84 2.00 26.06
C PRO A 214 2.26 1.34 27.31
N GLN A 215 2.56 0.06 27.51
CA GLN A 215 2.16 -0.67 28.71
C GLN A 215 3.02 -0.26 29.92
N TYR A 216 4.30 -0.02 29.68
CA TYR A 216 5.27 0.37 30.71
C TYR A 216 6.24 1.42 30.19
N THR A 217 6.71 2.27 31.09
CA THR A 217 7.81 3.20 30.87
C THR A 217 8.94 2.87 31.84
N ILE A 218 10.14 2.61 31.31
CA ILE A 218 11.34 2.33 32.12
C ILE A 218 12.45 3.29 31.68
N GLY A 219 12.71 4.33 32.47
CA GLY A 219 13.63 5.41 32.08
C GLY A 219 13.13 6.10 30.80
N SER A 220 13.97 6.13 29.76
CA SER A 220 13.65 6.65 28.42
C SER A 220 12.88 5.68 27.51
N LYS A 221 12.58 4.46 27.99
CA LYS A 221 12.03 3.38 27.17
C LYS A 221 10.53 3.24 27.35
N LEU A 222 9.81 3.26 26.24
CA LEU A 222 8.39 2.91 26.15
C LEU A 222 8.25 1.49 25.63
N ILE A 223 7.56 0.62 26.37
CA ILE A 223 7.50 -0.82 26.11
C ILE A 223 6.09 -1.22 25.66
N TYR A 224 6.01 -1.92 24.54
CA TYR A 224 4.79 -2.42 23.91
C TYR A 224 4.92 -3.94 23.70
N ARG A 225 4.27 -4.71 24.57
CA ARG A 225 4.26 -6.18 24.59
C ARG A 225 2.81 -6.67 24.64
N TYR A 226 2.04 -6.29 23.63
CA TYR A 226 0.66 -6.70 23.49
C TYR A 226 0.57 -8.10 22.87
N ASP A 227 -0.11 -9.02 23.54
CA ASP A 227 -0.32 -10.36 22.99
C ASP A 227 -1.34 -10.34 21.84
N LEU A 228 -2.36 -9.48 21.92
CA LEU A 228 -3.51 -9.45 20.99
C LEU A 228 -3.55 -8.18 20.15
N GLU A 229 -3.37 -7.01 20.77
CA GLU A 229 -3.60 -5.71 20.15
C GLU A 229 -2.53 -5.36 19.10
N SER A 230 -1.32 -5.90 19.23
CA SER A 230 -0.28 -5.82 18.20
C SER A 230 -0.10 -7.13 17.42
N SER A 231 -1.11 -7.99 17.41
CA SER A 231 -1.08 -9.27 16.70
C SER A 231 -1.70 -9.17 15.31
N PHE A 232 -0.98 -9.74 14.35
CA PHE A 232 -1.45 -9.91 12.97
C PHE A 232 -1.74 -11.39 12.72
N TRP A 233 -2.67 -11.64 11.81
CA TRP A 233 -2.79 -12.93 11.17
C TRP A 233 -1.50 -13.23 10.40
N GLY A 234 -0.98 -14.46 10.55
CA GLY A 234 0.28 -14.85 9.93
C GLY A 234 0.18 -14.91 8.41
N GLY A 235 -1.01 -15.14 7.86
CA GLY A 235 -1.22 -15.38 6.44
C GLY A 235 -0.41 -16.58 5.94
N ASN A 236 -0.21 -16.63 4.63
CA ASN A 236 0.59 -17.63 3.94
C ASN A 236 1.43 -16.94 2.87
N GLU A 237 2.58 -17.51 2.50
CA GLU A 237 3.45 -16.95 1.46
C GLU A 237 2.66 -16.58 0.19
N PHE A 238 2.96 -15.43 -0.40
CA PHE A 238 2.28 -14.95 -1.59
C PHE A 238 2.47 -15.92 -2.75
N LEU A 239 1.40 -16.13 -3.54
CA LEU A 239 1.54 -16.74 -4.85
C LEU A 239 2.33 -15.79 -5.75
N ASN A 240 2.95 -16.34 -6.79
CA ASN A 240 3.67 -15.52 -7.75
C ASN A 240 3.48 -15.98 -9.19
N PHE A 241 3.74 -15.06 -10.10
CA PHE A 241 4.01 -15.35 -11.50
C PHE A 241 5.18 -14.51 -12.00
N ASP A 242 5.86 -15.01 -13.04
CA ASP A 242 6.96 -14.32 -13.71
C ASP A 242 6.72 -14.28 -15.22
N SER A 243 6.35 -13.11 -15.74
CA SER A 243 6.11 -12.86 -17.16
C SER A 243 7.32 -12.23 -17.87
N SER A 244 8.50 -12.18 -17.22
CA SER A 244 9.71 -11.58 -17.81
C SER A 244 10.18 -12.24 -19.11
N LYS A 245 9.78 -13.50 -19.33
CA LYS A 245 9.92 -14.21 -20.61
C LYS A 245 8.55 -14.36 -21.26
N LEU A 246 8.35 -13.66 -22.38
CA LEU A 246 7.05 -13.61 -23.06
C LEU A 246 6.62 -14.95 -23.66
N LEU A 247 7.54 -15.69 -24.28
CA LEU A 247 7.23 -16.84 -25.13
C LEU A 247 7.34 -18.20 -24.41
N GLY A 248 7.67 -18.20 -23.11
CA GLY A 248 7.94 -19.44 -22.37
C GLY A 248 6.98 -19.63 -21.22
N GLY A 249 6.36 -20.81 -21.15
CA GLY A 249 5.72 -21.28 -19.93
C GLY A 249 6.74 -21.45 -18.79
N ASN A 250 6.28 -21.45 -17.56
CA ASN A 250 7.09 -21.71 -16.37
C ASN A 250 6.23 -22.33 -15.26
N ILE A 251 6.77 -22.45 -14.05
CA ILE A 251 6.06 -23.09 -12.92
C ILE A 251 4.72 -22.40 -12.54
N SER A 252 4.53 -21.15 -12.95
CA SER A 252 3.32 -20.36 -12.73
C SER A 252 2.44 -20.22 -13.99
N ILE A 253 3.03 -20.22 -15.18
CA ILE A 253 2.37 -20.00 -16.47
C ILE A 253 2.19 -21.33 -17.20
N ARG A 254 0.95 -21.76 -17.36
CA ARG A 254 0.55 -22.99 -18.05
C ARG A 254 0.65 -22.87 -19.56
N ARG A 255 0.21 -21.75 -20.11
CA ARG A 255 0.14 -21.52 -21.56
C ARG A 255 0.36 -20.04 -21.87
N VAL A 256 0.96 -19.79 -23.03
CA VAL A 256 1.12 -18.46 -23.60
C VAL A 256 0.36 -18.43 -24.93
N GLU A 257 -0.35 -17.34 -25.17
CA GLU A 257 -0.96 -17.03 -26.46
C GLU A 257 -0.57 -15.62 -26.90
N LEU A 258 -0.77 -15.32 -28.18
CA LEU A 258 -0.59 -14.00 -28.75
C LEU A 258 -1.84 -13.69 -29.56
N THR A 259 -2.59 -12.69 -29.12
CA THR A 259 -3.81 -12.19 -29.77
C THR A 259 -3.53 -10.78 -30.30
N ASP A 260 -4.06 -9.74 -29.65
CA ASP A 260 -3.67 -8.34 -29.82
C ASP A 260 -2.39 -8.03 -29.04
N ILE A 261 -2.22 -8.66 -27.88
CA ILE A 261 -1.04 -8.60 -27.02
C ILE A 261 -0.68 -10.01 -26.53
N TYR A 262 0.44 -10.12 -25.82
CA TYR A 262 0.79 -11.39 -25.17
C TYR A 262 -0.20 -11.72 -24.06
N GLU A 263 -0.64 -12.97 -24.02
CA GLU A 263 -1.53 -13.49 -22.99
C GLU A 263 -0.89 -14.66 -22.25
N HIS A 264 -0.85 -14.60 -20.93
CA HIS A 264 -0.30 -15.64 -20.07
C HIS A 264 -1.42 -16.24 -19.23
N PHE A 265 -1.66 -17.54 -19.40
CA PHE A 265 -2.63 -18.29 -18.63
C PHE A 265 -1.93 -18.97 -17.47
N LEU A 266 -2.25 -18.55 -16.24
CA LEU A 266 -1.67 -19.15 -15.05
C LEU A 266 -2.24 -20.56 -14.80
N TYR A 267 -1.48 -21.40 -14.10
CA TYR A 267 -2.02 -22.65 -13.56
C TYR A 267 -3.14 -22.37 -12.57
N THR A 268 -4.18 -23.21 -12.60
CA THR A 268 -5.27 -23.15 -11.62
C THR A 268 -4.72 -23.27 -10.20
N ARG A 269 -5.16 -22.39 -9.31
CA ARG A 269 -4.87 -22.44 -7.88
C ARG A 269 -6.11 -22.82 -7.11
N GLY A 270 -5.95 -23.33 -5.89
CA GLY A 270 -7.04 -23.60 -4.96
C GLY A 270 -6.71 -23.06 -3.57
N SER A 271 -7.68 -23.13 -2.66
CA SER A 271 -7.48 -22.71 -1.27
C SER A 271 -6.32 -23.47 -0.63
N ARG A 272 -5.53 -22.75 0.17
CA ARG A 272 -4.42 -23.31 0.95
C ARG A 272 -4.73 -23.30 2.45
N ALA A 273 -5.89 -22.82 2.89
CA ALA A 273 -6.19 -22.61 4.31
C ALA A 273 -6.15 -23.88 5.18
N ASN A 274 -6.52 -25.02 4.61
CA ASN A 274 -6.54 -26.31 5.29
C ASN A 274 -5.31 -27.18 5.00
N ALA A 275 -4.30 -26.62 4.31
CA ALA A 275 -3.07 -27.35 4.00
C ALA A 275 -2.07 -27.28 5.17
N ILE A 276 -1.06 -28.13 5.14
CA ILE A 276 0.12 -27.96 6.01
C ILE A 276 0.97 -26.84 5.42
N TYR A 277 1.51 -25.98 6.29
CA TYR A 277 2.42 -24.92 5.87
C TYR A 277 3.58 -25.50 5.05
N THR A 278 3.83 -24.88 3.90
CA THR A 278 4.96 -25.21 3.04
C THR A 278 5.68 -23.92 2.69
N TYR A 279 6.98 -23.88 2.98
CA TYR A 279 7.79 -22.72 2.65
C TYR A 279 7.78 -22.47 1.14
N TYR A 280 7.40 -21.25 0.75
CA TYR A 280 7.25 -20.83 -0.64
C TYR A 280 7.79 -19.40 -0.80
N PRO A 281 9.12 -19.22 -0.95
CA PRO A 281 9.74 -17.91 -0.87
C PRO A 281 9.13 -16.87 -1.83
N ASP A 282 8.96 -15.66 -1.33
CA ASP A 282 8.33 -14.56 -2.03
C ASP A 282 9.09 -13.21 -1.83
N ILE A 283 8.49 -12.10 -2.25
CA ILE A 283 8.97 -10.74 -1.95
C ILE A 283 7.93 -9.94 -1.16
N ASN A 284 7.11 -10.65 -0.38
CA ASN A 284 6.12 -10.15 0.57
C ASN A 284 5.07 -9.24 -0.08
N GLY A 285 4.51 -9.69 -1.20
CA GLY A 285 3.44 -8.98 -1.91
C GLY A 285 3.92 -7.93 -2.92
N ASP A 286 5.23 -7.70 -3.00
CA ASP A 286 5.86 -6.75 -3.93
C ASP A 286 5.89 -7.27 -5.39
N PHE A 287 6.30 -6.41 -6.31
CA PHE A 287 6.56 -6.74 -7.70
C PHE A 287 7.83 -6.11 -8.24
N VAL A 288 8.38 -6.69 -9.29
CA VAL A 288 9.58 -6.22 -9.97
C VAL A 288 9.34 -6.23 -11.47
N VAL A 289 9.21 -5.04 -12.05
CA VAL A 289 9.16 -4.87 -13.52
C VAL A 289 10.50 -5.26 -14.10
N ARG A 290 10.51 -6.28 -14.95
CA ARG A 290 11.73 -6.75 -15.63
C ARG A 290 11.38 -7.51 -16.90
N SER A 291 12.28 -7.38 -17.88
CA SER A 291 12.26 -8.17 -19.11
C SER A 291 13.54 -8.99 -19.22
N ALA A 292 13.44 -10.23 -19.66
CA ALA A 292 14.61 -11.07 -19.91
C ALA A 292 15.42 -10.63 -21.15
N ARG A 293 14.80 -9.87 -22.06
CA ARG A 293 15.40 -9.48 -23.35
C ARG A 293 16.05 -8.10 -23.33
N PHE A 294 15.49 -7.17 -22.57
CA PHE A 294 15.82 -5.75 -22.65
C PHE A 294 16.43 -5.24 -21.35
N LYS A 295 17.34 -4.26 -21.44
CA LYS A 295 17.94 -3.63 -20.26
C LYS A 295 17.09 -2.48 -19.72
N ASN A 296 16.46 -1.68 -20.60
CA ASN A 296 15.56 -0.63 -20.16
C ASN A 296 14.14 -1.19 -20.00
N HIS A 297 13.86 -1.73 -18.80
CA HIS A 297 12.55 -2.30 -18.49
C HIS A 297 11.42 -1.27 -18.42
N ASN A 298 11.75 0.01 -18.23
CA ASN A 298 10.75 1.06 -18.09
C ASN A 298 10.03 1.36 -19.41
N ILE A 299 10.70 1.26 -20.55
CA ILE A 299 10.08 1.55 -21.86
C ILE A 299 10.05 0.37 -22.82
N GLN A 300 10.78 -0.72 -22.54
CA GLN A 300 10.85 -1.89 -23.43
C GLN A 300 10.16 -3.13 -22.88
N ALA A 301 9.67 -3.09 -21.63
CA ALA A 301 8.82 -4.17 -21.12
C ALA A 301 7.43 -4.07 -21.76
N GLU A 302 6.91 -5.20 -22.21
CA GLU A 302 5.53 -5.30 -22.71
C GLU A 302 4.51 -5.27 -21.58
N TYR A 303 3.28 -4.90 -21.90
CA TYR A 303 2.13 -5.35 -21.11
C TYR A 303 1.66 -6.71 -21.59
N VAL A 304 1.31 -7.55 -20.62
CA VAL A 304 0.84 -8.92 -20.82
C VAL A 304 -0.51 -9.06 -20.13
N ARG A 305 -1.49 -9.63 -20.82
CA ARG A 305 -2.78 -10.00 -20.23
C ARG A 305 -2.59 -11.28 -19.43
N ILE A 306 -2.64 -11.18 -18.11
CA ILE A 306 -2.50 -12.32 -17.20
C ILE A 306 -3.90 -12.84 -16.88
N HIS A 307 -4.13 -14.12 -17.16
CA HIS A 307 -5.38 -14.82 -16.84
C HIS A 307 -5.21 -15.63 -15.57
N PHE A 308 -6.02 -15.30 -14.57
CA PHE A 308 -6.08 -15.98 -13.28
C PHE A 308 -7.22 -17.00 -13.29
N ASN A 309 -6.97 -18.16 -12.70
CA ASN A 309 -7.96 -19.20 -12.53
C ASN A 309 -7.87 -19.77 -11.11
N PHE A 310 -8.96 -19.69 -10.36
CA PHE A 310 -9.02 -20.08 -8.96
C PHE A 310 -10.19 -21.03 -8.72
N GLN A 311 -9.88 -22.23 -8.27
CA GLN A 311 -10.87 -23.25 -7.97
C GLN A 311 -11.17 -23.24 -6.47
N TYR A 312 -12.44 -22.99 -6.13
CA TYR A 312 -12.90 -22.92 -4.76
C TYR A 312 -14.35 -23.38 -4.70
N PHE A 313 -14.59 -24.41 -3.90
CA PHE A 313 -15.87 -25.13 -3.87
C PHE A 313 -16.73 -24.79 -2.65
N GLU A 314 -16.19 -24.01 -1.71
CA GLU A 314 -16.94 -23.58 -0.54
C GLU A 314 -17.89 -22.44 -0.93
N ASP A 315 -19.05 -22.40 -0.29
CA ASP A 315 -20.04 -21.33 -0.49
C ASP A 315 -19.49 -20.02 0.09
N ILE A 316 -19.31 -19.02 -0.78
CA ILE A 316 -18.85 -17.68 -0.40
C ILE A 316 -20.00 -16.73 -0.06
N GLY A 317 -21.25 -17.17 -0.19
CA GLY A 317 -22.43 -16.36 0.09
C GLY A 317 -22.49 -15.11 -0.79
N ASP A 318 -22.54 -13.95 -0.17
CA ASP A 318 -22.58 -12.64 -0.83
C ASP A 318 -21.22 -11.92 -0.88
N LYS A 319 -20.14 -12.65 -0.60
CA LYS A 319 -18.76 -12.16 -0.69
C LYS A 319 -18.23 -12.25 -2.12
N GLU A 320 -17.15 -11.54 -2.35
CA GLU A 320 -16.43 -11.53 -3.63
C GLU A 320 -15.02 -12.09 -3.48
N ILE A 321 -14.49 -12.72 -4.54
CA ILE A 321 -13.10 -13.17 -4.58
C ILE A 321 -12.30 -12.17 -5.42
N HIS A 322 -11.18 -11.70 -4.88
CA HIS A 322 -10.29 -10.77 -5.58
C HIS A 322 -8.85 -11.25 -5.62
N ILE A 323 -8.12 -10.87 -6.68
CA ILE A 323 -6.65 -10.84 -6.62
C ILE A 323 -6.19 -9.67 -5.75
N TYR A 324 -5.17 -9.90 -4.93
CA TYR A 324 -4.72 -8.92 -3.94
C TYR A 324 -3.20 -8.85 -3.88
N GLY A 325 -2.63 -7.65 -3.87
CA GLY A 325 -1.19 -7.44 -3.81
C GLY A 325 -0.81 -5.96 -3.90
N SER A 326 0.49 -5.67 -3.77
CA SER A 326 0.98 -4.28 -3.83
C SER A 326 0.98 -3.67 -5.24
N PHE A 327 0.81 -4.48 -6.29
CA PHE A 327 0.86 -4.05 -7.70
C PHE A 327 -0.18 -2.97 -8.06
N ASN A 328 -1.24 -2.84 -7.26
CA ASN A 328 -2.24 -1.77 -7.33
C ASN A 328 -2.45 -1.12 -5.95
N ASN A 329 -1.40 -1.09 -5.12
CA ASN A 329 -1.46 -0.51 -3.79
C ASN A 329 -2.54 -1.14 -2.88
N TRP A 330 -2.69 -2.46 -2.95
CA TRP A 330 -3.65 -3.24 -2.14
C TRP A 330 -5.11 -2.82 -2.37
N CYS A 331 -5.44 -2.29 -3.55
CA CYS A 331 -6.80 -1.85 -3.89
C CYS A 331 -7.71 -3.00 -4.33
N ILE A 332 -8.95 -2.95 -3.86
CA ILE A 332 -10.05 -3.79 -4.31
C ILE A 332 -10.87 -2.94 -5.27
N ASP A 333 -11.00 -3.40 -6.51
CA ASP A 333 -11.74 -2.74 -7.58
C ASP A 333 -12.22 -3.78 -8.60
N GLU A 334 -12.96 -3.35 -9.62
CA GLU A 334 -13.47 -4.25 -10.67
C GLU A 334 -12.37 -5.03 -11.39
N SER A 335 -11.16 -4.45 -11.49
CA SER A 335 -10.02 -5.09 -12.14
C SER A 335 -9.28 -6.09 -11.26
N THR A 336 -9.70 -6.28 -10.00
CA THR A 336 -9.24 -7.37 -9.16
C THR A 336 -10.29 -8.46 -8.94
N TYR A 337 -11.55 -8.21 -9.26
CA TYR A 337 -12.66 -9.15 -9.08
C TYR A 337 -12.51 -10.41 -9.95
N LEU A 338 -12.83 -11.58 -9.38
CA LEU A 338 -12.96 -12.84 -10.10
C LEU A 338 -14.43 -13.24 -10.25
N SER A 339 -14.88 -13.35 -11.50
CA SER A 339 -16.21 -13.88 -11.82
C SER A 339 -16.22 -15.41 -11.82
N TYR A 340 -17.27 -16.01 -11.28
CA TYR A 340 -17.47 -17.46 -11.37
C TYR A 340 -17.86 -17.88 -12.79
N ASP A 341 -17.20 -18.93 -13.30
CA ASP A 341 -17.46 -19.52 -14.61
C ASP A 341 -18.01 -20.94 -14.43
N GLU A 342 -19.32 -21.11 -14.70
CA GLU A 342 -20.04 -22.39 -14.50
C GLU A 342 -19.49 -23.54 -15.36
N ILE A 343 -18.94 -23.24 -16.53
CA ILE A 343 -18.45 -24.25 -17.48
C ILE A 343 -17.19 -24.93 -16.93
N SER A 344 -16.32 -24.16 -16.30
CA SER A 344 -15.07 -24.64 -15.73
C SER A 344 -15.10 -24.89 -14.23
N ASP A 345 -16.21 -24.53 -13.57
CA ASP A 345 -16.39 -24.61 -12.13
C ASP A 345 -15.24 -23.92 -11.38
N SER A 346 -14.94 -22.69 -11.79
CA SER A 346 -13.84 -21.90 -11.23
C SER A 346 -14.06 -20.39 -11.36
N TYR A 347 -13.41 -19.63 -10.48
CA TYR A 347 -13.38 -18.18 -10.48
C TYR A 347 -12.26 -17.66 -11.38
N ARG A 348 -12.56 -16.69 -12.23
CA ARG A 348 -11.67 -16.21 -13.29
C ARG A 348 -11.64 -14.71 -13.38
N THR A 349 -10.46 -14.19 -13.71
CA THR A 349 -10.29 -12.80 -14.12
C THR A 349 -9.09 -12.67 -15.03
N SER A 350 -9.00 -11.55 -15.74
CA SER A 350 -7.81 -11.19 -16.48
C SER A 350 -7.46 -9.73 -16.27
N ARG A 351 -6.16 -9.43 -16.20
CA ARG A 351 -5.66 -8.08 -15.98
C ARG A 351 -4.36 -7.85 -16.72
N LEU A 352 -4.14 -6.61 -17.16
CA LEU A 352 -2.87 -6.19 -17.76
C LEU A 352 -1.81 -5.97 -16.68
N PHE A 353 -0.66 -6.59 -16.88
CA PHE A 353 0.55 -6.38 -16.08
C PHE A 353 1.73 -6.11 -17.00
N LYS A 354 2.58 -5.14 -16.64
CA LYS A 354 3.87 -4.95 -17.31
C LYS A 354 4.78 -6.15 -17.02
N GLN A 355 5.60 -6.61 -17.97
CA GLN A 355 6.47 -7.78 -17.76
C GLN A 355 7.23 -7.70 -16.44
N GLY A 356 7.24 -8.79 -15.69
CA GLY A 356 7.96 -8.83 -14.44
C GLY A 356 7.59 -10.00 -13.55
N PHE A 357 8.13 -9.97 -12.35
CA PHE A 357 7.78 -10.86 -11.26
C PHE A 357 6.77 -10.19 -10.35
N TYR A 358 5.66 -10.84 -10.04
CA TYR A 358 4.58 -10.29 -9.22
C TYR A 358 4.18 -11.27 -8.13
N ASN A 359 4.02 -10.76 -6.92
CA ASN A 359 3.31 -11.47 -5.87
C ASN A 359 1.83 -11.10 -5.85
N TYR A 360 0.99 -12.07 -5.52
CA TYR A 360 -0.45 -11.89 -5.33
C TYR A 360 -1.01 -12.94 -4.36
N ARG A 361 -2.20 -12.66 -3.83
CA ARG A 361 -3.05 -13.58 -3.09
C ARG A 361 -4.45 -13.57 -3.70
N PHE A 362 -5.23 -14.58 -3.36
CA PHE A 362 -6.68 -14.51 -3.48
C PHE A 362 -7.25 -14.21 -2.10
N VAL A 363 -8.21 -13.30 -2.02
CA VAL A 363 -8.83 -12.86 -0.77
C VAL A 363 -10.34 -12.86 -0.93
N LEU A 364 -11.06 -13.04 0.18
CA LEU A 364 -12.49 -12.76 0.23
C LEU A 364 -12.71 -11.31 0.62
N VAL A 365 -13.69 -10.68 -0.02
CA VAL A 365 -14.12 -9.33 0.29
C VAL A 365 -15.59 -9.39 0.70
N ASP A 366 -15.87 -8.92 1.92
CA ASP A 366 -17.23 -8.80 2.43
C ASP A 366 -17.93 -7.56 1.84
N ARG A 367 -19.26 -7.50 1.93
CA ARG A 367 -20.06 -6.37 1.40
C ARG A 367 -19.72 -5.01 2.00
N ASP A 368 -19.11 -4.99 3.20
CA ASP A 368 -18.65 -3.76 3.84
C ASP A 368 -17.25 -3.31 3.35
N GLY A 369 -16.65 -4.07 2.43
CA GLY A 369 -15.32 -3.83 1.87
C GLY A 369 -14.18 -4.39 2.72
N SER A 370 -14.47 -5.08 3.83
CA SER A 370 -13.43 -5.73 4.62
C SER A 370 -12.80 -6.90 3.87
N VAL A 371 -11.47 -7.03 4.00
CA VAL A 371 -10.67 -8.01 3.28
C VAL A 371 -10.25 -9.13 4.23
N ASP A 372 -10.64 -10.36 3.92
CA ASP A 372 -10.25 -11.58 4.62
C ASP A 372 -9.25 -12.38 3.77
N GLU A 373 -7.99 -12.34 4.20
CA GLU A 373 -6.89 -13.09 3.57
C GLU A 373 -6.83 -14.55 4.03
N GLY A 374 -7.29 -14.84 5.25
CA GLY A 374 -7.05 -16.09 5.96
C GLY A 374 -7.95 -17.24 5.47
N THR A 375 -9.20 -16.95 5.10
CA THR A 375 -10.16 -17.99 4.66
C THR A 375 -9.69 -18.75 3.41
N ILE A 376 -9.04 -18.06 2.47
CA ILE A 376 -8.49 -18.69 1.26
C ILE A 376 -7.01 -19.09 1.44
N GLY A 377 -6.19 -18.17 1.95
CA GLY A 377 -4.74 -18.35 2.02
C GLY A 377 -4.29 -19.27 3.16
N GLY A 378 -5.04 -19.28 4.25
CA GLY A 378 -4.62 -19.81 5.55
C GLY A 378 -3.78 -18.81 6.34
N ASP A 379 -3.72 -19.06 7.63
CA ASP A 379 -2.93 -18.30 8.59
C ASP A 379 -1.95 -19.21 9.32
N TYR A 380 -0.66 -18.98 9.05
CA TYR A 380 0.44 -19.76 9.61
C TYR A 380 1.43 -18.84 10.31
N TRP A 381 1.74 -19.16 11.55
CA TRP A 381 2.74 -18.41 12.32
C TRP A 381 4.14 -18.52 11.72
N GLU A 382 4.42 -19.56 10.91
CA GLU A 382 5.68 -19.80 10.22
C GLU A 382 5.93 -18.89 9.00
N THR A 383 4.89 -18.26 8.47
CA THR A 383 4.98 -17.42 7.26
C THR A 383 5.96 -16.27 7.43
N GLU A 384 6.79 -16.04 6.43
CA GLU A 384 7.72 -14.92 6.39
C GLU A 384 6.96 -13.62 6.08
N ASN A 385 7.00 -12.67 7.03
CA ASN A 385 6.41 -11.36 6.92
C ASN A 385 7.40 -10.30 7.39
N ASN A 386 7.35 -9.14 6.78
CA ASN A 386 8.11 -7.96 7.20
C ASN A 386 7.21 -7.03 8.02
N TYR A 387 7.62 -6.75 9.25
CA TYR A 387 6.93 -5.81 10.14
C TYR A 387 7.68 -4.50 10.25
N THR A 388 6.96 -3.39 10.15
CA THR A 388 7.49 -2.04 10.34
C THR A 388 6.72 -1.33 11.44
N VAL A 389 7.42 -0.72 12.38
CA VAL A 389 6.84 0.15 13.40
C VAL A 389 7.30 1.58 13.10
N VAL A 390 6.36 2.50 12.95
CA VAL A 390 6.59 3.94 12.77
C VAL A 390 6.10 4.67 14.01
N VAL A 391 6.91 5.60 14.51
CA VAL A 391 6.64 6.32 15.75
C VAL A 391 6.41 7.79 15.46
N TYR A 392 5.24 8.26 15.87
CA TYR A 392 4.85 9.66 15.78
C TYR A 392 4.93 10.30 17.15
N TYR A 393 5.28 11.59 17.18
CA TYR A 393 5.25 12.40 18.38
C TYR A 393 4.73 13.80 18.07
N ARG A 394 3.85 14.29 18.94
CA ARG A 394 3.40 15.69 18.97
C ARG A 394 3.56 16.23 20.38
N GLY A 395 4.59 17.04 20.59
CA GLY A 395 4.84 17.68 21.88
C GLY A 395 3.83 18.80 22.20
N PRO A 396 3.76 19.24 23.47
CA PRO A 396 2.95 20.39 23.85
C PRO A 396 3.33 21.64 23.02
N GLY A 397 2.34 22.21 22.33
CA GLY A 397 2.53 23.40 21.49
C GLY A 397 3.01 23.12 20.06
N GLU A 398 3.26 21.86 19.69
CA GLU A 398 3.54 21.48 18.30
C GLU A 398 2.27 21.48 17.44
N ARG A 399 2.42 21.85 16.17
CA ARG A 399 1.32 22.06 15.21
C ARG A 399 1.05 20.85 14.30
N TYR A 400 1.84 19.79 14.39
CA TYR A 400 1.74 18.63 13.50
C TYR A 400 2.31 17.37 14.16
N ASP A 401 1.94 16.19 13.64
CA ASP A 401 2.50 14.91 14.08
C ASP A 401 3.85 14.61 13.39
N ARG A 402 4.96 14.73 14.10
CA ARG A 402 6.30 14.37 13.60
C ARG A 402 6.46 12.85 13.56
N ILE A 403 7.07 12.31 12.51
CA ILE A 403 7.64 10.95 12.57
C ILE A 403 9.07 11.05 13.10
N ILE A 404 9.31 10.49 14.29
CA ILE A 404 10.58 10.64 15.03
C ILE A 404 11.48 9.40 15.00
N GLY A 405 10.94 8.27 14.51
CA GLY A 405 11.70 7.04 14.34
C GLY A 405 10.89 5.92 13.70
N TYR A 406 11.60 4.88 13.27
CA TYR A 406 11.01 3.65 12.79
C TYR A 406 11.90 2.45 13.14
N GLY A 407 11.32 1.25 13.12
CA GLY A 407 12.01 -0.01 13.30
C GLY A 407 11.42 -1.07 12.38
N LYS A 408 12.24 -2.03 11.96
CA LYS A 408 11.81 -3.16 11.12
C LYS A 408 12.30 -4.48 11.69
N SER A 409 11.50 -5.52 11.52
CA SER A 409 11.87 -6.90 11.84
C SER A 409 11.14 -7.86 10.91
N ASN A 410 11.69 -9.04 10.70
CA ASN A 410 11.13 -10.07 9.82
C ASN A 410 10.80 -11.30 10.66
N SER A 411 9.69 -11.98 10.38
CA SER A 411 9.25 -13.15 11.15
C SER A 411 10.11 -14.41 10.94
N SER A 412 11.07 -14.44 10.01
CA SER A 412 12.05 -15.54 9.90
C SER A 412 12.89 -15.73 11.17
N ILE A 413 13.01 -14.69 12.00
CA ILE A 413 13.66 -14.73 13.33
C ILE A 413 12.65 -14.74 14.48
N ILE A 414 11.41 -15.18 14.23
CA ILE A 414 10.36 -15.26 15.24
C ILE A 414 10.80 -16.11 16.43
N THR A 415 10.44 -15.66 17.62
CA THR A 415 10.76 -16.36 18.86
C THR A 415 9.50 -16.61 19.69
N ASN A 416 9.59 -17.53 20.66
CA ASN A 416 8.51 -17.78 21.61
C ASN A 416 8.43 -16.70 22.71
#